data_AF-A0A899FP35-F1
#
_entry.id   AF-A0A899FP35-F1
#
_cell.length_a   1.000
_cell.length_b   1.000
_cell.length_c   1.000
_cell.angle_alpha   90.00
_cell.angle_beta   90.00
_cell.angle_gamma   90.00
#
_symmetry.space_group_name_H-M   'P 1'
#
loop_
_entity.id
_entity.type
_entity.pdbx_description
1 polymer ?
#
loop_
_entity_poly.entity_id
_entity_poly.type
_entity_poly.pdbx_seq_one_letter_code
_entity_poly.pdbx_strand_id
1 'polypeptide(L)'
;MTHKNQHRLLILVNTYIIGKEKLALGIVNSLKSKIYADQYKQKIISCLENEKLSSLLISDPSEASFHLVNFRNMPIELRNIKYLFQY
;
A
#
# COMPACT_ATOMS: atom_id res chain seq x y z
N MET A 1 24.64 5.15 -17.93
CA MET A 1 23.73 6.30 -17.78
C MET A 1 22.41 5.78 -17.22
N THR A 2 22.19 5.88 -15.92
CA THR A 2 20.92 5.46 -15.29
C THR A 2 19.92 6.60 -15.43
N HIS A 3 18.90 6.40 -16.26
CA HIS A 3 17.77 7.35 -16.37
C HIS A 3 17.07 7.40 -15.00
N LYS A 4 17.41 8.42 -14.20
CA LYS A 4 16.74 8.70 -12.93
C LYS A 4 15.40 9.33 -13.29
N ASN A 5 14.40 8.49 -13.59
CA ASN A 5 13.02 8.92 -13.79
C ASN A 5 12.59 9.72 -12.55
N GLN A 6 12.49 11.05 -12.69
CA GLN A 6 12.23 11.98 -11.58
C GLN A 6 10.77 11.96 -11.10
N HIS A 7 9.94 11.09 -11.68
CA HIS A 7 8.57 10.89 -11.27
C HIS A 7 8.37 9.43 -10.86
N ARG A 8 8.17 9.19 -9.56
CA ARG A 8 7.76 7.90 -9.01
C ARG A 8 6.25 7.92 -8.82
N LEU A 9 5.55 6.95 -9.42
CA LEU A 9 4.12 6.76 -9.21
C LEU A 9 3.91 6.01 -7.88
N LEU A 10 3.18 6.63 -6.96
CA LEU A 10 2.68 5.99 -5.75
C LEU A 10 1.18 5.72 -5.92
N ILE A 11 0.76 4.47 -5.73
CA ILE A 11 -0.66 4.09 -5.76
C ILE A 11 -1.14 3.89 -4.33
N LEU A 12 -2.12 4.70 -3.94
CA LEU A 12 -2.80 4.58 -2.65
C LEU A 12 -4.15 3.89 -2.84
N VAL A 13 -4.39 2.80 -2.10
CA VAL A 13 -5.69 2.13 -2.08
C VAL A 13 -6.26 2.17 -0.68
N ASN A 14 -7.32 2.95 -0.52
CA ASN A 14 -8.08 3.00 0.72
C ASN A 14 -8.97 1.76 0.84
N THR A 15 -8.97 1.14 2.01
CA THR A 15 -9.97 0.12 2.39
C THR A 15 -10.60 0.51 3.73
N TYR A 16 -11.87 0.15 3.92
CA TYR A 16 -12.59 0.53 5.14
C TYR A 16 -12.22 -0.37 6.33
N ILE A 17 -12.21 -1.68 6.14
CA ILE A 17 -11.69 -2.67 7.11
C ILE A 17 -11.10 -3.87 6.33
N ILE A 18 -11.98 -4.69 5.75
CA ILE A 18 -11.65 -5.80 4.82
C ILE A 18 -12.22 -5.46 3.46
N GLY A 19 -11.58 -5.92 2.40
CA GLY A 19 -12.01 -5.76 1.01
C GLY A 19 -10.94 -5.12 0.13
N LYS A 20 -11.04 -5.41 -1.18
CA LYS A 20 -10.12 -4.99 -2.26
C LYS A 20 -8.74 -5.68 -2.25
N GLU A 21 -8.51 -6.68 -1.42
CA GLU A 21 -7.24 -7.43 -1.38
C GLU A 21 -6.96 -8.14 -2.71
N LYS A 22 -7.99 -8.71 -3.33
CA LYS A 22 -7.89 -9.31 -4.66
C LYS A 22 -7.53 -8.30 -5.75
N LEU A 23 -8.07 -7.08 -5.64
CA LEU A 23 -7.73 -5.97 -6.53
C LEU A 23 -6.28 -5.52 -6.29
N ALA A 24 -5.88 -5.35 -5.02
CA ALA A 24 -4.53 -4.99 -4.63
C ALA A 24 -3.50 -5.98 -5.17
N LEU A 25 -3.75 -7.29 -4.99
CA LEU A 25 -2.94 -8.36 -5.59
C LEU A 25 -2.81 -8.22 -7.11
N GLY A 26 -3.92 -7.99 -7.82
CA GLY A 26 -3.91 -7.80 -9.26
C GLY A 26 -3.01 -6.64 -9.69
N ILE A 27 -3.19 -5.47 -9.06
CA ILE A 27 -2.42 -4.26 -9.37
C ILE A 27 -0.94 -4.46 -9.02
N VAL A 28 -0.63 -4.96 -7.83
CA VAL A 28 0.74 -5.13 -7.34
C VAL A 28 1.52 -6.11 -8.20
N ASN A 29 0.90 -7.21 -8.63
CA ASN A 29 1.51 -8.17 -9.53
C ASN A 29 1.81 -7.55 -10.90
N SER A 30 0.90 -6.73 -11.44
CA SER A 30 1.14 -5.99 -12.69
C SER A 30 2.28 -4.97 -12.56
N LEU A 31 2.44 -4.35 -11.39
CA LEU A 31 3.49 -3.38 -11.11
C LEU A 31 4.83 -4.01 -10.71
N LYS A 32 4.87 -5.33 -10.47
CA LYS A 32 6.03 -6.04 -9.89
C LYS A 32 6.55 -5.34 -8.62
N SER A 33 5.61 -4.91 -7.77
CA SER A 33 5.91 -4.15 -6.54
C SER A 33 5.59 -4.96 -5.29
N LYS A 34 5.76 -4.35 -4.11
CA LYS A 34 5.32 -4.85 -2.81
C LYS A 34 4.14 -4.02 -2.29
N ILE A 35 3.50 -4.49 -1.23
CA ILE A 35 2.40 -3.81 -0.55
C ILE A 35 2.91 -3.28 0.78
N TYR A 36 2.93 -1.96 0.94
CA TYR A 36 3.00 -1.39 2.27
C TYR A 36 1.61 -1.34 2.90
N ALA A 37 1.50 -1.76 4.15
CA ALA A 37 0.30 -1.61 4.96
C ALA A 37 0.71 -1.32 6.41
N ASP A 38 -0.11 -0.55 7.13
CA ASP A 38 0.13 -0.28 8.55
C ASP A 38 0.00 -1.54 9.42
N GLN A 39 0.54 -1.51 10.63
CA GLN A 39 0.54 -2.67 11.53
C GLN A 39 -0.87 -3.23 11.80
N TYR A 40 -1.87 -2.36 11.89
CA TYR A 40 -3.27 -2.77 12.11
C TYR A 40 -3.77 -3.61 10.92
N LYS A 41 -3.48 -3.18 9.71
CA LYS A 41 -3.91 -3.86 8.49
C LYS A 41 -3.11 -5.10 8.18
N GLN A 42 -1.82 -5.13 8.52
CA GLN A 42 -1.02 -6.36 8.44
C GLN A 42 -1.63 -7.47 9.32
N LYS A 43 -2.12 -7.14 10.53
CA LYS A 43 -2.84 -8.10 11.38
C LYS A 43 -4.10 -8.62 10.70
N ILE A 44 -4.92 -7.75 10.12
CA ILE A 44 -6.12 -8.16 9.37
C ILE A 44 -5.74 -9.10 8.22
N ILE A 45 -4.74 -8.74 7.42
CA ILE A 45 -4.28 -9.56 6.29
C ILE A 45 -3.78 -10.92 6.74
N SER A 46 -3.07 -10.99 7.87
CA SER A 46 -2.60 -12.26 8.43
C SER A 46 -3.77 -13.19 8.79
N CYS A 47 -4.90 -12.64 9.25
CA CYS A 47 -6.12 -13.40 9.53
C CYS A 47 -6.88 -13.84 8.28
N LEU A 48 -6.54 -13.35 7.09
CA LEU A 48 -7.17 -13.77 5.82
C LEU A 48 -6.57 -15.05 5.24
N GLU A 49 -5.50 -15.58 5.85
CA GLU A 49 -4.84 -16.84 5.45
C GLU A 49 -4.45 -16.89 3.96
N ASN A 50 -4.18 -15.73 3.36
CA ASN A 50 -3.80 -15.62 1.96
C ASN A 50 -2.27 -15.47 1.84
N GLU A 51 -1.57 -16.58 1.63
CA GLU A 51 -0.10 -16.61 1.54
C GLU A 51 0.46 -15.70 0.43
N LYS A 52 -0.24 -15.57 -0.70
CA LYS A 52 0.19 -14.70 -1.81
C LYS A 52 0.12 -13.22 -1.42
N LEU A 53 -0.87 -12.84 -0.63
CA LEU A 53 -1.00 -11.47 -0.14
C LEU A 53 0.03 -11.19 0.97
N SER A 54 0.15 -12.12 1.92
CA SER A 54 1.06 -11.98 3.06
C SER A 54 2.52 -11.93 2.63
N SER A 55 2.91 -12.67 1.59
CA SER A 55 4.29 -12.66 1.06
C SER A 55 4.68 -11.35 0.36
N LEU A 56 3.72 -10.53 -0.04
CA LEU A 56 3.96 -9.23 -0.67
C LEU A 56 3.98 -8.07 0.34
N LEU A 57 3.67 -8.31 1.61
CA LEU A 57 3.66 -7.27 2.63
C LEU A 57 5.08 -6.82 3.01
N ILE A 58 5.25 -5.52 3.14
CA ILE A 58 6.47 -4.90 3.64
C ILE A 58 6.13 -3.88 4.74
N SER A 59 7.03 -3.76 5.72
CA SER A 59 6.88 -2.81 6.83
C SER A 59 7.51 -1.45 6.54
N ASP A 60 8.49 -1.39 5.64
CA ASP A 60 9.08 -0.12 5.19
C ASP A 60 8.26 0.44 4.01
N PRO A 61 7.60 1.59 4.17
CA PRO A 61 6.82 2.21 3.11
C PRO A 61 7.65 2.69 1.91
N SER A 62 8.95 2.95 2.10
CA SER A 62 9.85 3.39 1.02
C SER A 62 10.21 2.27 0.03
N GLU A 63 10.00 1.00 0.44
CA GLU A 63 10.21 -0.18 -0.39
C GLU A 63 9.03 -0.51 -1.31
N ALA A 64 7.90 0.18 -1.18
CA ALA A 64 6.68 -0.12 -1.93
C ALA A 64 6.12 1.11 -2.65
N SER A 65 5.77 0.93 -3.93
CA SER A 65 5.00 1.91 -4.71
C SER A 65 3.48 1.71 -4.62
N PHE A 66 3.04 0.73 -3.83
CA PHE A 66 1.62 0.43 -3.59
C PHE A 66 1.35 0.38 -2.10
N HIS A 67 0.46 1.25 -1.62
CA HIS A 67 0.16 1.40 -0.20
C HIS A 67 -1.32 1.10 0.04
N LEU A 68 -1.59 0.12 0.91
CA LEU A 68 -2.92 -0.27 1.33
C LEU A 68 -3.24 0.46 2.65
N VAL A 69 -4.08 1.49 2.60
CA VAL A 69 -4.33 2.39 3.75
C VAL A 69 -5.72 2.19 4.31
N ASN A 70 -5.87 2.19 5.64
CA ASN A 70 -7.18 2.13 6.28
C ASN A 70 -7.84 3.53 6.25
N PHE A 71 -9.07 3.63 5.76
CA PHE A 71 -9.83 4.88 5.72
C PHE A 71 -9.98 5.53 7.10
N ARG A 72 -10.13 4.75 8.18
CA ARG A 72 -10.20 5.28 9.56
C ARG A 72 -8.95 6.05 9.98
N ASN A 73 -7.80 5.68 9.42
CA ASN A 73 -6.52 6.28 9.76
C ASN A 73 -6.17 7.47 8.86
N MET A 74 -7.11 7.94 8.01
CA MET A 74 -6.93 9.10 7.15
C MET A 74 -7.70 10.32 7.71
N PRO A 75 -7.04 11.22 8.47
CA PRO A 75 -7.62 12.50 8.87
C PRO A 75 -8.15 13.28 7.67
N ILE A 76 -9.35 13.82 7.79
CA ILE A 76 -10.09 14.54 6.73
C ILE A 76 -9.29 15.73 6.15
N GLU A 77 -8.44 16.36 6.96
CA GLU A 77 -7.58 17.50 6.59
C GLU A 77 -6.33 17.10 5.76
N LEU A 78 -5.98 15.81 5.73
CA LEU A 78 -4.80 15.28 5.01
C LEU A 78 -5.12 14.80 3.58
N ARG A 79 -6.33 15.06 3.08
CA ARG A 79 -6.67 14.84 1.66
C ARG A 79 -5.71 15.57 0.70
N ASN A 80 -5.06 16.63 1.17
CA ASN A 80 -4.08 17.39 0.42
C ASN A 80 -2.66 17.15 0.97
N ILE A 81 -1.91 16.34 0.25
CA ILE A 81 -0.45 16.48 0.06
C ILE A 81 0.46 16.05 1.25
N LYS A 82 0.07 16.19 2.52
CA LYS A 82 0.98 15.86 3.65
C LYS A 82 1.38 14.38 3.74
N TYR A 83 0.50 13.44 3.39
CA TYR A 83 0.85 12.01 3.32
C TYR A 83 1.84 11.70 2.19
N LEU A 84 1.87 12.51 1.13
CA LEU A 84 2.78 12.35 -0.01
C LEU A 84 4.20 12.88 0.28
N PHE A 85 4.37 13.74 1.29
CA PHE A 85 5.68 14.29 1.66
C PHE A 85 6.41 13.50 2.75
N GLN A 86 5.77 12.47 3.32
CA GLN A 86 6.42 11.55 4.26
C GLN A 86 7.07 10.33 3.57
N TYR A 87 6.96 10.22 2.24
CA TYR A 87 7.48 9.11 1.42
C TYR A 87 8.30 9.60 0.22
#